data_AF-A0A963PAW8-F1
#
_entry.id   AF-A0A963PAW8-F1
#
_cell.length_a   1.000
_cell.length_b   1.000
_cell.length_c   1.000
_cell.angle_alpha   90.00
_cell.angle_beta   90.00
_cell.angle_gamma   90.00
#
_symmetry.space_group_name_H-M   'P 1'
#
loop_
_entity.id
_entity.type
_entity.pdbx_description
1 polymer ?
#
loop_
_entity_poly.entity_id
_entity_poly.type
_entity_poly.pdbx_seq_one_letter_code
_entity_poly.pdbx_strand_id
1 'polypeptide(L)'
;MEMQTDRHDAWHPGINSRIPARLMPLVTLFRPENADVGYDEARELSDFSGLPPAEFVSFRPERLAQHEILIRVTADLSVPDGPSYEELGINLRDMVKTIFDHYIEPDMAIVRRAHDDMRAKALGFIDGELASKLFERSPPPKPARPGGAGFLTRLFGRHPQDSERKTTPDHPETAVADLWQRQLAVTEDALEAACLESLMRIVGGIIGHRGRIIPDRELLARLVANHVCSNYGGEVIAEAIRPLVDRAIAERNYRVLPVQQKPTVMNVKGASASGKSTVRPRQRRLAEKLGIPWEDFALISPDYWRKYLLDYETLGEDYKYAAMLTGEELEIIDRKLDLFMARKGARGEMSHLLIDRFRFDSFVVEDDHGADSRLLTRFGDQIFMFFMVTPPQETIERAWQRGLATGRYKAVDDLLYHNVEAYTGMPGLFFSWVRSKVKRVHFEFLDNDVPKGELPKTAAFGWNDTMTILDPELMIDIDRYRKVNVQATEPGGIFHNRDMDAALNVGFLKNCVEQIPEIRFADPSSGRVLARIVRGRLLWCDHHHIEAQPPHSCLRTALEAIGYETGTGRTDTDAAPDPIDIDREMHFTLGRWTSTGMAASQHW
;
A
#
# COMPACT_ATOMS: atom_id res chain seq x y z
N MET A 1 44.77 -9.26 -14.86
CA MET A 1 43.38 -9.66 -15.19
C MET A 1 42.56 -8.39 -14.98
N GLU A 2 42.23 -7.73 -16.08
CA GLU A 2 41.58 -6.41 -16.06
C GLU A 2 40.24 -6.51 -15.34
N MET A 3 40.05 -5.64 -14.33
CA MET A 3 38.74 -5.35 -13.76
C MET A 3 37.86 -4.84 -14.90
N GLN A 4 36.93 -5.68 -15.35
CA GLN A 4 35.83 -5.27 -16.19
C GLN A 4 34.98 -4.30 -15.35
N THR A 5 35.26 -3.00 -15.46
CA THR A 5 34.42 -1.95 -14.89
C THR A 5 33.08 -2.00 -15.59
N ASP A 6 32.15 -2.76 -15.02
CA ASP A 6 30.82 -2.93 -15.57
C ASP A 6 30.12 -1.55 -15.54
N ARG A 7 29.86 -1.01 -16.74
CA ARG A 7 29.35 0.34 -16.99
C ARG A 7 27.86 0.39 -16.68
N HIS A 8 27.51 0.29 -15.40
CA HIS A 8 26.12 0.50 -14.97
C HIS A 8 25.80 1.99 -14.85
N ASP A 9 24.61 2.35 -15.29
CA ASP A 9 24.05 3.68 -15.16
C ASP A 9 22.58 3.59 -14.71
N ALA A 10 21.89 4.73 -14.66
CA ALA A 10 20.51 4.78 -14.18
C ALA A 10 19.53 3.97 -15.04
N TRP A 11 19.78 3.88 -16.34
CA TRP A 11 18.95 3.17 -17.31
C TRP A 11 19.36 1.70 -17.48
N HIS A 12 20.60 1.35 -17.08
CA HIS A 12 21.14 0.00 -17.11
C HIS A 12 21.76 -0.37 -15.75
N PRO A 13 20.94 -0.49 -14.68
CA PRO A 13 21.45 -0.64 -13.32
C PRO A 13 22.08 -2.02 -13.03
N GLY A 14 21.99 -2.97 -13.96
CA GLY A 14 22.50 -4.34 -13.78
C GLY A 14 21.58 -5.26 -12.97
N ILE A 15 20.31 -4.89 -12.82
CA ILE A 15 19.28 -5.70 -12.17
C ILE A 15 17.98 -5.68 -12.97
N ASN A 16 17.18 -6.73 -12.81
CA ASN A 16 15.86 -6.88 -13.43
C ASN A 16 14.77 -6.87 -12.35
N SER A 17 13.52 -6.57 -12.73
CA SER A 17 12.35 -6.69 -11.85
C SER A 17 12.06 -8.11 -11.37
N ARG A 18 12.63 -9.13 -12.02
CA ARG A 18 12.56 -10.53 -11.59
C ARG A 18 13.81 -10.94 -10.84
N ILE A 19 13.62 -11.48 -9.63
CA ILE A 19 14.70 -12.07 -8.83
C ILE A 19 15.26 -13.30 -9.58
N PRO A 20 16.59 -13.39 -9.81
CA PRO A 20 17.24 -14.57 -10.38
C PRO A 20 16.91 -15.85 -9.59
N ALA A 21 16.71 -16.97 -10.28
CA ALA A 21 16.34 -18.24 -9.65
C ALA A 21 17.31 -18.66 -8.52
N ARG A 22 18.61 -18.45 -8.72
CA ARG A 22 19.65 -18.75 -7.71
C ARG A 22 19.54 -17.90 -6.43
N LEU A 23 18.84 -16.78 -6.47
CA LEU A 23 18.63 -15.88 -5.33
C LEU A 23 17.29 -16.12 -4.62
N MET A 24 16.37 -16.91 -5.20
CA MET A 24 15.09 -17.18 -4.58
C MET A 24 15.19 -17.81 -3.18
N PRO A 25 16.14 -18.74 -2.90
CA PRO A 25 16.35 -19.25 -1.53
C PRO A 25 16.82 -18.18 -0.54
N LEU A 26 17.33 -17.02 -1.01
CA LEU A 26 17.78 -15.92 -0.16
C LEU A 26 16.68 -14.87 0.10
N VAL A 27 15.51 -15.00 -0.54
CA VAL A 27 14.32 -14.21 -0.18
C VAL A 27 14.02 -14.48 1.29
N THR A 28 13.80 -13.44 2.08
CA THR A 28 13.82 -13.53 3.53
C THR A 28 12.77 -14.50 4.09
N LEU A 29 11.66 -14.68 3.38
CA LEU A 29 10.62 -15.67 3.70
C LEU A 29 11.11 -17.12 3.73
N PHE A 30 12.12 -17.46 2.93
CA PHE A 30 12.54 -18.84 2.71
C PHE A 30 13.88 -19.18 3.37
N ARG A 31 14.47 -18.22 4.08
CA ARG A 31 15.72 -18.41 4.81
C ARG A 31 15.48 -19.29 6.04
N PRO A 32 16.33 -20.30 6.31
CA PRO A 32 16.11 -21.27 7.38
C PRO A 32 16.13 -20.65 8.79
N GLU A 33 16.77 -19.50 8.97
CA GLU A 33 16.73 -18.71 10.20
C GLU A 33 15.40 -17.98 10.43
N ASN A 34 14.58 -17.81 9.39
CA ASN A 34 13.31 -17.06 9.44
C ASN A 34 12.09 -17.96 9.35
N ALA A 35 12.19 -19.08 8.63
CA ALA A 35 11.08 -20.00 8.38
C ALA A 35 11.52 -21.47 8.37
N ASP A 36 10.56 -22.36 8.55
CA ASP A 36 10.77 -23.81 8.47
C ASP A 36 10.58 -24.39 7.05
N VAL A 37 9.96 -23.63 6.14
CA VAL A 37 9.73 -24.02 4.74
C VAL A 37 10.65 -23.22 3.84
N GLY A 38 11.51 -23.91 3.09
CA GLY A 38 12.40 -23.32 2.10
C GLY A 38 11.72 -23.07 0.75
N TYR A 39 12.40 -22.36 -0.16
CA TYR A 39 11.82 -21.94 -1.44
C TYR A 39 11.43 -23.12 -2.33
N ASP A 40 12.25 -24.17 -2.39
CA ASP A 40 11.97 -25.32 -3.27
C ASP A 40 10.70 -26.05 -2.84
N GLU A 41 10.51 -26.30 -1.53
CA GLU A 41 9.27 -26.86 -0.99
C GLU A 41 8.09 -25.93 -1.25
N ALA A 42 8.22 -24.63 -0.97
CA ALA A 42 7.15 -23.66 -1.22
C ALA A 42 6.76 -23.58 -2.70
N ARG A 43 7.72 -23.71 -3.62
CA ARG A 43 7.48 -23.75 -5.07
C ARG A 43 6.74 -25.02 -5.48
N GLU A 44 7.15 -26.18 -4.96
CA GLU A 44 6.43 -27.44 -5.20
C GLU A 44 4.99 -27.38 -4.67
N LEU A 45 4.77 -26.77 -3.51
CA LEU A 45 3.44 -26.55 -2.94
C LEU A 45 2.62 -25.53 -3.75
N SER A 46 3.27 -24.53 -4.33
CA SER A 46 2.65 -23.57 -5.25
C SER A 46 2.20 -24.25 -6.55
N ASP A 47 3.08 -25.00 -7.21
CA ASP A 47 2.76 -25.82 -8.39
C ASP A 47 1.65 -26.85 -8.07
N PHE A 48 1.57 -27.28 -6.81
CA PHE A 48 0.58 -28.23 -6.34
C PHE A 48 -0.81 -27.60 -6.15
N SER A 49 -0.87 -26.42 -5.54
CA SER A 49 -2.10 -25.80 -5.04
C SER A 49 -2.63 -24.67 -5.92
N GLY A 50 -1.83 -24.14 -6.84
CA GLY A 50 -2.12 -22.90 -7.56
C GLY A 50 -2.05 -21.63 -6.71
N LEU A 51 -1.65 -21.72 -5.43
CA LEU A 51 -1.42 -20.57 -4.57
C LEU A 51 0.02 -20.06 -4.70
N PRO A 52 0.30 -18.76 -4.52
CA PRO A 52 1.68 -18.25 -4.60
C PRO A 52 2.57 -18.83 -3.49
N PRO A 53 3.89 -18.99 -3.72
CA PRO A 53 4.80 -19.59 -2.73
C PRO A 53 4.78 -18.93 -1.36
N ALA A 54 4.56 -17.61 -1.29
CA ALA A 54 4.47 -16.86 -0.05
C ALA A 54 3.33 -17.31 0.89
N GLU A 55 2.29 -17.97 0.38
CA GLU A 55 1.19 -18.52 1.20
C GLU A 55 1.61 -19.75 2.00
N PHE A 56 2.74 -20.38 1.64
CA PHE A 56 3.27 -21.58 2.31
C PHE A 56 4.41 -21.27 3.28
N VAL A 57 4.70 -19.99 3.52
CA VAL A 57 5.68 -19.60 4.52
C VAL A 57 5.26 -20.13 5.89
N SER A 58 6.23 -20.66 6.64
CA SER A 58 6.05 -21.10 8.02
C SER A 58 7.06 -20.35 8.88
N PHE A 59 6.73 -19.12 9.28
CA PHE A 59 7.66 -18.29 10.05
C PHE A 59 7.98 -18.92 11.40
N ARG A 60 9.25 -18.80 11.79
CA ARG A 60 9.68 -19.12 13.15
C ARG A 60 9.11 -18.12 14.16
N PRO A 61 8.87 -18.53 15.42
CA PRO A 61 8.39 -17.63 16.47
C PRO A 61 9.26 -16.38 16.66
N GLU A 62 10.57 -16.53 16.55
CA GLU A 62 11.54 -15.43 16.62
C GLU A 62 11.27 -14.37 15.57
N ARG A 63 11.00 -14.79 14.33
CA ARG A 63 10.77 -13.88 13.21
C ARG A 63 9.42 -13.18 13.35
N LEU A 64 8.40 -13.89 13.82
CA LEU A 64 7.11 -13.30 14.16
C LEU A 64 7.23 -12.27 15.30
N ALA A 65 8.07 -12.51 16.30
CA ALA A 65 8.35 -11.53 17.36
C ALA A 65 9.05 -10.28 16.80
N GLN A 66 10.01 -10.44 15.87
CA GLN A 66 10.64 -9.31 15.18
C GLN A 66 9.61 -8.47 14.40
N HIS A 67 8.67 -9.12 13.70
CA HIS A 67 7.58 -8.43 12.98
C HIS A 67 6.75 -7.57 13.94
N GLU A 68 6.36 -8.13 15.08
CA GLU A 68 5.56 -7.42 16.08
C GLU A 68 6.32 -6.21 16.66
N ILE A 69 7.61 -6.35 16.97
CA ILE A 69 8.40 -5.23 17.52
C ILE A 69 8.55 -4.12 16.48
N LEU A 70 8.79 -4.45 15.21
CA LEU A 70 8.83 -3.46 14.12
C LEU A 70 7.51 -2.65 14.07
N ILE A 71 6.37 -3.33 14.21
CA ILE A 71 5.05 -2.70 14.23
C ILE A 71 4.89 -1.81 15.45
N ARG A 72 5.14 -2.30 16.66
CA ARG A 72 4.96 -1.54 17.91
C ARG A 72 5.89 -0.33 18.00
N VAL A 73 7.16 -0.48 17.65
CA VAL A 73 8.10 0.65 17.63
C VAL A 73 7.62 1.73 16.65
N THR A 74 7.08 1.33 15.49
CA THR A 74 6.58 2.27 14.48
C THR A 74 5.26 2.94 14.89
N ALA A 75 4.36 2.20 15.55
CA ALA A 75 2.98 2.62 15.77
C ALA A 75 2.72 3.20 17.16
N ASP A 76 3.47 2.80 18.19
CA ASP A 76 3.23 3.17 19.59
C ASP A 76 4.31 4.08 20.18
N LEU A 77 5.50 4.14 19.59
CA LEU A 77 6.63 4.88 20.14
C LEU A 77 7.02 6.07 19.27
N SER A 78 7.48 7.13 19.91
CA SER A 78 8.14 8.24 19.23
C SER A 78 9.55 7.80 18.85
N VAL A 79 9.83 7.77 17.54
CA VAL A 79 11.16 7.45 17.01
C VAL A 79 11.87 8.75 16.62
N PRO A 80 13.03 9.08 17.21
CA PRO A 80 13.79 10.25 16.82
C PRO A 80 14.18 10.16 15.34
N ASP A 81 13.82 11.18 14.55
CA ASP A 81 14.03 11.18 13.11
C ASP A 81 15.23 12.04 12.64
N GLY A 82 15.91 12.71 13.57
CA GLY A 82 17.15 13.43 13.32
C GLY A 82 17.03 14.65 12.40
N PRO A 83 18.14 15.38 12.14
CA PRO A 83 18.24 16.32 11.04
C PRO A 83 18.38 15.61 9.68
N SER A 84 19.02 14.43 9.64
CA SER A 84 19.24 13.69 8.40
C SER A 84 18.16 12.63 8.16
N TYR A 85 17.85 12.38 6.88
CA TYR A 85 16.82 11.41 6.50
C TYR A 85 17.10 9.98 7.02
N GLU A 86 18.37 9.58 7.09
CA GLU A 86 18.79 8.22 7.42
C GLU A 86 18.64 7.88 8.91
N GLU A 87 18.69 8.91 9.77
CA GLU A 87 18.64 8.75 11.22
C GLU A 87 17.35 8.09 11.70
N LEU A 88 16.20 8.41 11.10
CA LEU A 88 14.94 7.72 11.41
C LEU A 88 15.07 6.20 11.26
N GLY A 89 15.67 5.76 10.16
CA GLY A 89 15.88 4.34 9.91
C GLY A 89 16.87 3.72 10.89
N ILE A 90 17.93 4.45 11.25
CA ILE A 90 18.94 4.00 12.22
C ILE A 90 18.31 3.85 13.60
N ASN A 91 17.69 4.91 14.12
CA ASN A 91 17.07 4.93 15.44
C ASN A 91 15.94 3.92 15.58
N LEU A 92 15.10 3.75 14.54
CA LEU A 92 14.08 2.70 14.53
C LEU A 92 14.70 1.32 14.69
N ARG A 93 15.73 0.99 13.89
CA ARG A 93 16.38 -0.32 13.96
C ARG A 93 17.10 -0.54 15.29
N ASP A 94 17.72 0.50 15.84
CA ASP A 94 18.40 0.43 17.13
C ASP A 94 17.41 0.20 18.28
N MET A 95 16.25 0.86 18.26
CA MET A 95 15.16 0.62 19.22
C MET A 95 14.65 -0.81 19.12
N VAL A 96 14.34 -1.28 17.90
CA VAL A 96 13.85 -2.65 17.65
C VAL A 96 14.88 -3.68 18.11
N LYS A 97 16.14 -3.53 17.72
CA LYS A 97 17.25 -4.40 18.13
C LYS A 97 17.42 -4.43 19.64
N THR A 98 17.37 -3.25 20.29
CA THR A 98 17.50 -3.15 21.74
C THR A 98 16.39 -3.90 22.46
N ILE A 99 15.14 -3.76 22.01
CA ILE A 99 14.00 -4.47 22.59
C ILE A 99 14.15 -5.97 22.36
N PHE A 100 14.45 -6.39 21.13
CA PHE A 100 14.56 -7.80 20.78
C PHE A 100 15.68 -8.49 21.58
N ASP A 101 16.92 -8.01 21.48
CA ASP A 101 18.09 -8.69 22.06
C ASP A 101 18.10 -8.70 23.59
N HIS A 102 17.64 -7.63 24.24
CA HIS A 102 17.77 -7.49 25.70
C HIS A 102 16.53 -7.90 26.47
N TYR A 103 15.36 -7.94 25.84
CA TYR A 103 14.10 -8.19 26.54
C TYR A 103 13.29 -9.35 25.98
N ILE A 104 13.41 -9.68 24.69
CA ILE A 104 12.65 -10.77 24.06
C ILE A 104 13.49 -12.03 23.93
N GLU A 105 14.68 -11.93 23.34
CA GLU A 105 15.59 -13.06 23.12
C GLU A 105 15.92 -13.83 24.42
N PRO A 106 16.20 -13.18 25.57
CA PRO A 106 16.47 -13.89 26.82
C PRO A 106 15.28 -14.73 27.31
N ASP A 107 14.06 -14.29 26.98
CA ASP A 107 12.79 -14.91 27.40
C ASP A 107 12.12 -15.68 26.23
N MET A 108 12.85 -15.97 25.14
CA MET A 108 12.32 -16.57 23.90
C MET A 108 11.66 -17.94 24.12
N ALA A 109 12.07 -18.68 25.16
CA ALA A 109 11.45 -19.95 25.52
C ALA A 109 9.95 -19.83 25.84
N ILE A 110 9.52 -18.69 26.40
CA ILE A 110 8.10 -18.40 26.66
C ILE A 110 7.35 -18.17 25.35
N VAL A 111 7.95 -17.40 24.44
CA VAL A 111 7.40 -17.10 23.11
C VAL A 111 7.22 -18.38 22.29
N ARG A 112 8.26 -19.24 22.23
CA ARG A 112 8.20 -20.55 21.56
C ARG A 112 7.10 -21.42 22.13
N ARG A 113 7.00 -21.52 23.46
CA ARG A 113 5.96 -22.32 24.12
C ARG A 113 4.55 -21.84 23.78
N ALA A 114 4.31 -20.54 23.84
CA ALA A 114 2.98 -19.99 23.50
C ALA A 114 2.60 -20.32 22.05
N HIS A 115 3.56 -20.21 21.13
CA HIS A 115 3.37 -20.58 19.73
C HIS A 115 3.12 -22.09 19.55
N ASP A 116 3.92 -22.95 20.19
CA ASP A 116 3.80 -24.41 20.09
C ASP A 116 2.48 -24.91 20.67
N ASP A 117 2.04 -24.37 21.80
CA ASP A 117 0.75 -24.68 22.42
C ASP A 117 -0.42 -24.30 21.50
N MET A 118 -0.35 -23.12 20.86
CA MET A 118 -1.34 -22.70 19.87
C MET A 118 -1.34 -23.63 18.66
N ARG A 119 -0.16 -23.95 18.12
CA ARG A 119 -0.02 -24.85 16.96
C ARG A 119 -0.59 -26.23 17.23
N ALA A 120 -0.36 -26.78 18.43
CA ALA A 120 -0.91 -28.07 18.84
C ALA A 120 -2.44 -28.05 18.88
N LYS A 121 -3.04 -26.99 19.42
CA LYS A 121 -4.50 -26.80 19.42
C LYS A 121 -5.07 -26.67 18.00
N ALA A 122 -4.43 -25.85 17.18
CA ALA A 122 -4.80 -25.66 15.77
C ALA A 122 -4.81 -26.98 15.02
N LEU A 123 -3.73 -27.77 15.13
CA LEU A 123 -3.63 -29.08 14.49
C LEU A 123 -4.74 -30.04 14.92
N GLY A 124 -5.08 -30.07 16.22
CA GLY A 124 -6.16 -30.90 16.73
C GLY A 124 -7.52 -30.52 16.13
N PHE A 125 -7.82 -29.22 16.05
CA PHE A 125 -9.06 -28.72 15.44
C PHE A 125 -9.10 -29.03 13.94
N ILE A 126 -8.02 -28.70 13.21
CA ILE A 126 -7.89 -28.91 11.77
C ILE A 126 -8.03 -30.39 11.40
N ASP A 127 -7.34 -31.29 12.10
CA ASP A 127 -7.42 -32.74 11.84
C ASP A 127 -8.85 -33.26 12.05
N GLY A 128 -9.55 -32.75 13.08
CA GLY A 128 -10.96 -33.06 13.35
C GLY A 128 -11.91 -32.59 12.23
N GLU A 129 -11.72 -31.37 11.74
CA GLU A 129 -12.51 -30.83 10.62
C GLU A 129 -12.24 -31.59 9.31
N LEU A 130 -10.98 -31.85 8.97
CA LEU A 130 -10.63 -32.65 7.80
C LEU A 130 -11.20 -34.07 7.88
N ALA A 131 -11.07 -34.73 9.04
CA ALA A 131 -11.56 -36.09 9.23
C ALA A 131 -13.09 -36.18 9.08
N SER A 132 -13.83 -35.29 9.73
CA SER A 132 -15.29 -35.35 9.79
C SER A 132 -16.00 -34.81 8.55
N LYS A 133 -15.43 -33.81 7.85
CA LYS A 133 -16.11 -33.15 6.72
C LYS A 133 -15.64 -33.62 5.36
N LEU A 134 -14.35 -33.95 5.23
CA LEU A 134 -13.74 -34.29 3.94
C LEU A 134 -13.46 -35.78 3.77
N PHE A 135 -13.02 -36.46 4.84
CA PHE A 135 -12.54 -37.84 4.75
C PHE A 135 -13.51 -38.90 5.31
N GLU A 136 -14.61 -38.50 5.95
CA GLU A 136 -15.66 -39.44 6.35
C GLU A 136 -16.45 -39.95 5.14
N ARG A 137 -16.28 -41.25 4.82
CA ARG A 137 -17.09 -41.94 3.81
C ARG A 137 -18.52 -42.15 4.34
N SER A 138 -19.52 -41.62 3.64
CA SER A 138 -20.89 -42.13 3.76
C SER A 138 -20.88 -43.64 3.48
N PRO A 139 -21.51 -44.49 4.32
CA PRO A 139 -21.52 -45.94 4.09
C PRO A 139 -22.18 -46.23 2.73
N PRO A 140 -21.71 -47.24 1.97
CA PRO A 140 -22.35 -47.61 0.72
C PRO A 140 -23.83 -47.89 0.98
N PRO A 141 -24.75 -47.40 0.12
CA PRO A 141 -26.16 -47.72 0.29
C PRO A 141 -26.29 -49.24 0.36
N LYS A 142 -26.90 -49.74 1.44
CA LYS A 142 -27.13 -51.17 1.64
C LYS A 142 -27.70 -51.73 0.33
N PRO A 143 -27.13 -52.80 -0.26
CA PRO A 143 -27.69 -53.39 -1.45
C PRO A 143 -29.15 -53.71 -1.18
N ALA A 144 -30.05 -53.11 -1.95
CA ALA A 144 -31.47 -53.42 -1.88
C ALA A 144 -31.59 -54.93 -2.06
N ARG A 145 -32.17 -55.61 -1.07
CA ARG A 145 -32.50 -57.03 -1.16
C ARG A 145 -33.27 -57.23 -2.48
N PRO A 146 -32.94 -58.21 -3.32
CA PRO A 146 -33.76 -58.51 -4.49
C PRO A 146 -35.10 -59.05 -3.99
N GLY A 147 -36.06 -58.15 -3.81
CA GLY A 147 -37.45 -58.48 -3.56
C GLY A 147 -38.01 -59.13 -4.82
N GLY A 148 -38.35 -60.41 -4.72
CA GLY A 148 -38.95 -61.18 -5.80
C GLY A 148 -40.25 -60.54 -6.29
N ALA A 149 -40.26 -60.15 -7.55
CA ALA A 149 -41.45 -59.93 -8.38
C ALA A 149 -40.97 -60.15 -9.82
N GLY A 150 -41.25 -61.29 -10.45
CA GLY A 150 -42.54 -61.57 -11.07
C GLY A 150 -42.41 -61.28 -12.56
N PHE A 151 -42.19 -62.33 -13.37
CA PHE A 151 -41.95 -62.27 -14.83
C PHE A 151 -43.04 -61.53 -15.63
N LEU A 152 -44.21 -61.27 -15.03
CA LEU A 152 -45.37 -60.63 -15.67
C LEU A 152 -45.43 -59.10 -15.54
N THR A 153 -44.57 -58.45 -14.74
CA THR A 153 -44.47 -56.98 -14.70
C THR A 153 -43.56 -56.39 -15.79
N ARG A 154 -42.87 -57.24 -16.57
CA ARG A 154 -41.98 -56.84 -17.67
C ARG A 154 -42.67 -56.64 -19.03
N LEU A 155 -43.95 -56.98 -19.18
CA LEU A 155 -44.66 -56.86 -20.47
C LEU A 155 -45.68 -55.72 -20.56
N PHE A 156 -46.07 -55.07 -19.46
CA PHE A 156 -47.04 -53.97 -19.46
C PHE A 156 -46.70 -52.87 -18.44
N GLY A 157 -45.45 -52.41 -18.47
CA GLY A 157 -44.99 -51.28 -17.66
C GLY A 157 -44.43 -50.18 -18.54
N ARG A 158 -45.19 -49.09 -18.69
CA ARG A 158 -44.79 -47.80 -19.30
C ARG A 158 -43.33 -47.46 -18.97
N HIS A 159 -42.54 -47.15 -19.99
CA HIS A 159 -41.33 -46.36 -19.83
C HIS A 159 -41.70 -45.05 -19.12
N PRO A 160 -41.22 -44.78 -17.90
CA PRO A 160 -41.10 -43.39 -17.47
C PRO A 160 -40.08 -42.77 -18.42
N GLN A 161 -40.48 -41.64 -19.02
CA GLN A 161 -39.56 -40.76 -19.71
C GLN A 161 -38.32 -40.56 -18.84
N ASP A 162 -37.14 -40.60 -19.48
CA ASP A 162 -35.93 -39.93 -19.03
C ASP A 162 -36.26 -38.46 -18.76
N SER A 163 -36.85 -38.21 -17.59
CA SER A 163 -36.95 -36.90 -17.00
C SER A 163 -35.66 -36.72 -16.26
N GLU A 164 -34.80 -35.95 -16.91
CA GLU A 164 -33.63 -35.31 -16.30
C GLU A 164 -32.65 -36.32 -15.69
N ARG A 165 -31.55 -36.56 -16.42
CA ARG A 165 -30.25 -36.50 -15.77
C ARG A 165 -30.19 -35.19 -15.00
N LYS A 166 -30.70 -35.19 -13.76
CA LYS A 166 -30.21 -34.29 -12.73
C LYS A 166 -28.72 -34.56 -12.70
N THR A 167 -28.01 -33.61 -13.28
CA THR A 167 -26.63 -33.26 -12.93
C THR A 167 -26.32 -33.86 -11.57
N THR A 168 -25.45 -34.87 -11.57
CA THR A 168 -24.76 -35.32 -10.37
C THR A 168 -24.36 -34.07 -9.57
N PRO A 169 -24.70 -33.99 -8.28
CA PRO A 169 -24.44 -32.79 -7.50
C PRO A 169 -22.95 -32.47 -7.55
N ASP A 170 -22.69 -31.17 -7.56
CA ASP A 170 -21.52 -30.47 -7.04
C ASP A 170 -20.47 -31.36 -6.35
N HIS A 171 -19.20 -31.14 -6.71
CA HIS A 171 -18.07 -31.71 -5.99
C HIS A 171 -18.33 -31.66 -4.47
N PRO A 172 -18.30 -32.79 -3.74
CA PRO A 172 -18.60 -32.82 -2.30
C PRO A 172 -17.71 -31.86 -1.49
N GLU A 173 -16.59 -31.47 -2.07
CA GLU A 173 -15.59 -30.56 -1.56
C GLU A 173 -16.06 -29.09 -1.56
N THR A 174 -16.90 -28.67 -2.52
CA THR A 174 -17.51 -27.32 -2.55
C THR A 174 -18.52 -27.16 -1.41
N ALA A 175 -19.25 -28.23 -1.08
CA ALA A 175 -20.18 -28.23 0.04
C ALA A 175 -19.48 -28.11 1.41
N VAL A 176 -18.21 -28.52 1.52
CA VAL A 176 -17.43 -28.37 2.76
C VAL A 176 -17.02 -26.91 2.99
N ALA A 177 -16.64 -26.18 1.95
CA ALA A 177 -16.32 -24.75 2.08
C ALA A 177 -17.52 -23.95 2.64
N ASP A 178 -18.75 -24.25 2.18
CA ASP A 178 -19.96 -23.63 2.70
C ASP A 178 -20.23 -23.99 4.18
N LEU A 179 -19.88 -25.20 4.60
CA LEU A 179 -19.99 -25.62 6.01
C LEU A 179 -19.01 -24.85 6.89
N TRP A 180 -17.75 -24.73 6.48
CA TRP A 180 -16.75 -23.94 7.20
C TRP A 180 -17.13 -22.47 7.24
N GLN A 181 -17.65 -21.90 6.15
CA GLN A 181 -18.13 -20.51 6.13
C GLN A 181 -19.27 -20.28 7.14
N ARG A 182 -20.19 -21.25 7.28
CA ARG A 182 -21.28 -21.16 8.28
C ARG A 182 -20.77 -21.31 9.70
N GLN A 183 -19.79 -22.18 9.94
CA GLN A 183 -19.13 -22.31 11.25
C GLN A 183 -18.37 -21.03 11.60
N LEU A 184 -17.64 -20.45 10.65
CA LEU A 184 -16.91 -19.20 10.83
C LEU A 184 -17.85 -18.04 11.21
N ALA A 185 -19.04 -17.98 10.62
CA ALA A 185 -20.03 -16.95 10.91
C ALA A 185 -20.60 -17.00 12.34
N VAL A 186 -20.42 -18.11 13.07
CA VAL A 186 -20.97 -18.31 14.42
C VAL A 186 -19.92 -18.58 15.49
N THR A 187 -18.66 -18.79 15.12
CA THR A 187 -17.60 -19.03 16.11
C THR A 187 -17.17 -17.73 16.79
N GLU A 188 -16.95 -17.81 18.10
CA GLU A 188 -16.40 -16.73 18.91
C GLU A 188 -14.92 -16.98 19.28
N ASP A 189 -14.40 -18.20 19.02
CA ASP A 189 -13.00 -18.54 19.27
C ASP A 189 -12.13 -18.09 18.09
N ALA A 190 -11.20 -17.18 18.37
CA ALA A 190 -10.34 -16.59 17.35
C ALA A 190 -9.38 -17.60 16.70
N LEU A 191 -8.95 -18.63 17.44
CA LEU A 191 -8.10 -19.68 16.87
C LEU A 191 -8.92 -20.58 15.93
N GLU A 192 -10.14 -20.96 16.33
CA GLU A 192 -11.02 -21.74 15.46
C GLU A 192 -11.38 -20.96 14.18
N ALA A 193 -11.68 -19.67 14.31
CA ALA A 193 -11.92 -18.79 13.17
C ALA A 193 -10.73 -18.79 12.19
N ALA A 194 -9.52 -18.58 12.70
CA ALA A 194 -8.29 -18.60 11.90
C ALA A 194 -8.04 -19.97 11.24
N CYS A 195 -8.36 -21.07 11.94
CA CYS A 195 -8.29 -22.42 11.37
C CYS A 195 -9.28 -22.60 10.21
N LEU A 196 -10.54 -22.17 10.36
CA LEU A 196 -11.56 -22.27 9.32
C LEU A 196 -11.22 -21.43 8.08
N GLU A 197 -10.75 -20.20 8.27
CA GLU A 197 -10.27 -19.34 7.18
C GLU A 197 -9.10 -19.98 6.43
N SER A 198 -8.14 -20.55 7.17
CA SER A 198 -6.97 -21.24 6.59
C SER A 198 -7.36 -22.52 5.86
N LEU A 199 -8.32 -23.28 6.39
CA LEU A 199 -8.89 -24.45 5.72
C LEU A 199 -9.49 -24.05 4.38
N MET A 200 -10.37 -23.05 4.37
CA MET A 200 -11.00 -22.55 3.15
C MET A 200 -9.98 -22.04 2.13
N ARG A 201 -8.94 -21.32 2.58
CA ARG A 201 -7.88 -20.79 1.71
C ARG A 201 -7.06 -21.89 1.04
N ILE A 202 -6.50 -22.80 1.83
CA ILE A 202 -5.56 -23.83 1.35
C ILE A 202 -6.30 -24.91 0.57
N VAL A 203 -7.38 -25.44 1.14
CA VAL A 203 -8.17 -26.50 0.50
C VAL A 203 -8.87 -25.95 -0.75
N GLY A 204 -9.45 -24.75 -0.66
CA GLY A 204 -10.07 -24.08 -1.81
C GLY A 204 -9.08 -23.80 -2.94
N GLY A 205 -7.84 -23.42 -2.62
CA GLY A 205 -6.75 -23.28 -3.61
C GLY A 205 -6.49 -24.60 -4.34
N ILE A 206 -6.25 -25.68 -3.59
CA ILE A 206 -5.98 -27.01 -4.16
C ILE A 206 -7.15 -27.50 -5.03
N ILE A 207 -8.39 -27.38 -4.58
CA ILE A 207 -9.57 -27.75 -5.36
C ILE A 207 -9.65 -26.89 -6.62
N GLY A 208 -9.49 -25.57 -6.51
CA GLY A 208 -9.56 -24.65 -7.63
C GLY A 208 -8.52 -24.95 -8.71
N HIS A 209 -7.32 -25.40 -8.31
CA HIS A 209 -6.24 -25.71 -9.24
C HIS A 209 -6.33 -27.13 -9.82
N ARG A 210 -6.71 -28.13 -9.04
CA ARG A 210 -6.68 -29.56 -9.44
C ARG A 210 -8.05 -30.20 -9.69
N GLY A 211 -9.13 -29.54 -9.30
CA GLY A 211 -10.51 -30.02 -9.36
C GLY A 211 -10.86 -31.12 -8.35
N ARG A 212 -9.91 -31.54 -7.49
CA ARG A 212 -10.12 -32.54 -6.44
C ARG A 212 -9.07 -32.46 -5.33
N ILE A 213 -9.43 -32.94 -4.14
CA ILE A 213 -8.55 -33.09 -2.98
C ILE A 213 -7.73 -34.39 -3.05
N ILE A 214 -6.53 -34.37 -2.48
CA ILE A 214 -5.67 -35.55 -2.31
C ILE A 214 -6.03 -36.29 -1.01
N PRO A 215 -6.02 -37.64 -1.01
CA PRO A 215 -6.22 -38.43 0.21
C PRO A 215 -5.00 -38.45 1.14
N ASP A 216 -4.40 -37.29 1.38
CA ASP A 216 -3.29 -37.10 2.33
C ASP A 216 -3.69 -36.06 3.38
N ARG A 217 -4.36 -36.57 4.42
CA ARG A 217 -4.87 -35.75 5.52
C ARG A 217 -3.76 -35.10 6.32
N GLU A 218 -2.64 -35.79 6.51
CA GLU A 218 -1.51 -35.30 7.30
C GLU A 218 -0.84 -34.12 6.60
N LEU A 219 -0.60 -34.23 5.30
CA LEU A 219 -0.08 -33.11 4.50
C LEU A 219 -1.01 -31.90 4.57
N LEU A 220 -2.32 -32.09 4.35
CA LEU A 220 -3.29 -30.99 4.42
C LEU A 220 -3.32 -30.33 5.80
N ALA A 221 -3.35 -31.12 6.87
CA ALA A 221 -3.33 -30.60 8.24
C ALA A 221 -2.05 -29.78 8.51
N ARG A 222 -0.88 -30.27 8.05
CA ARG A 222 0.39 -29.55 8.15
C ARG A 222 0.36 -28.21 7.41
N LEU A 223 -0.12 -28.19 6.16
CA LEU A 223 -0.17 -26.97 5.35
C LEU A 223 -1.09 -25.92 5.95
N VAL A 224 -2.28 -26.33 6.39
CA VAL A 224 -3.24 -25.43 7.03
C VAL A 224 -2.68 -24.92 8.36
N ALA A 225 -2.08 -25.78 9.17
CA ALA A 225 -1.48 -25.36 10.44
C ALA A 225 -0.33 -24.37 10.25
N ASN A 226 0.52 -24.56 9.23
CA ASN A 226 1.59 -23.61 8.90
C ASN A 226 1.01 -22.24 8.50
N HIS A 227 -0.06 -22.22 7.69
CA HIS A 227 -0.76 -20.99 7.33
C HIS A 227 -1.38 -20.29 8.56
N VAL A 228 -1.97 -21.03 9.50
CA VAL A 228 -2.46 -20.49 10.78
C VAL A 228 -1.32 -19.89 11.61
N CYS A 229 -0.19 -20.58 11.72
CA CYS A 229 0.97 -20.13 12.49
C CYS A 229 1.57 -18.82 11.95
N SER A 230 1.71 -18.70 10.63
CA SER A 230 2.26 -17.50 10.00
C SER A 230 1.35 -16.27 10.11
N ASN A 231 0.04 -16.50 10.17
CA ASN A 231 -0.98 -15.46 10.30
C ASN A 231 -1.36 -15.22 11.77
N TYR A 232 -2.29 -16.00 12.30
CA TYR A 232 -2.81 -15.86 13.67
C TYR A 232 -1.74 -16.07 14.75
N GLY A 233 -0.73 -16.91 14.49
CA GLY A 233 0.39 -17.09 15.43
C GLY A 233 1.15 -15.80 15.72
N GLY A 234 1.12 -14.81 14.81
CA GLY A 234 1.63 -13.47 15.08
C GLY A 234 0.89 -12.77 16.22
N GLU A 235 -0.43 -12.94 16.35
CA GLU A 235 -1.22 -12.35 17.43
C GLU A 235 -0.94 -13.03 18.78
N VAL A 236 -0.80 -14.35 18.78
CA VAL A 236 -0.43 -15.09 19.99
C VAL A 236 0.95 -14.65 20.50
N ILE A 237 1.90 -14.46 19.59
CA ILE A 237 3.22 -13.93 19.94
C ILE A 237 3.12 -12.48 20.41
N ALA A 238 2.30 -11.65 19.78
CA ALA A 238 2.09 -10.26 20.20
C ALA A 238 1.60 -10.15 21.65
N GLU A 239 0.70 -11.03 22.08
CA GLU A 239 0.26 -11.08 23.47
C GLU A 239 1.34 -11.64 24.40
N ALA A 240 2.07 -12.68 23.98
CA ALA A 240 3.14 -13.26 24.77
C ALA A 240 4.29 -12.27 25.05
N ILE A 241 4.65 -11.43 24.07
CA ILE A 241 5.75 -10.47 24.22
C ILE A 241 5.31 -9.14 24.83
N ARG A 242 4.01 -8.85 24.94
CA ARG A 242 3.49 -7.57 25.45
C ARG A 242 4.12 -7.16 26.79
N PRO A 243 4.15 -8.00 27.85
CA PRO A 243 4.77 -7.62 29.12
C PRO A 243 6.28 -7.32 29.00
N LEU A 244 6.97 -7.99 28.08
CA LEU A 244 8.40 -7.80 27.86
C LEU A 244 8.68 -6.48 27.15
N VAL A 245 7.84 -6.12 26.18
CA VAL A 245 7.88 -4.82 25.50
C VAL A 245 7.55 -3.69 26.47
N ASP A 246 6.52 -3.84 27.31
CA ASP A 246 6.14 -2.82 28.30
C ASP A 246 7.28 -2.57 29.30
N ARG A 247 7.96 -3.63 29.75
CA ARG A 247 9.19 -3.54 30.56
C ARG A 247 10.29 -2.78 29.82
N ALA A 248 10.54 -3.09 28.55
CA ALA A 248 11.55 -2.41 27.75
C ALA A 248 11.26 -0.90 27.59
N ILE A 249 10.00 -0.54 27.34
CA ILE A 249 9.56 0.86 27.24
C ILE A 249 9.84 1.60 28.55
N ALA A 250 9.47 1.01 29.69
CA ALA A 250 9.68 1.62 31.00
C ALA A 250 11.17 1.77 31.35
N GLU A 251 11.97 0.70 31.22
CA GLU A 251 13.40 0.71 31.62
C GLU A 251 14.27 1.55 30.68
N ARG A 252 13.94 1.62 29.39
CA ARG A 252 14.65 2.48 28.42
C ARG A 252 14.12 3.91 28.37
N ASN A 253 13.06 4.23 29.11
CA ASN A 253 12.37 5.52 29.06
C ASN A 253 11.93 5.89 27.63
N TYR A 254 11.46 4.92 26.85
CA TYR A 254 10.94 5.21 25.52
C TYR A 254 9.63 5.99 25.62
N ARG A 255 9.51 7.03 24.80
CA ARG A 255 8.33 7.88 24.75
C ARG A 255 7.19 7.17 24.01
N VAL A 256 6.14 6.82 24.74
CA VAL A 256 4.89 6.34 24.16
C VAL A 256 4.15 7.51 23.51
N LEU A 257 3.60 7.28 22.31
CA LEU A 257 2.82 8.27 21.58
C LEU A 257 1.50 8.56 22.30
N PRO A 258 1.14 9.82 22.51
CA PRO A 258 -0.10 10.17 23.19
C PRO A 258 -1.32 9.85 22.33
N VAL A 259 -2.41 9.47 23.00
CA VAL A 259 -3.72 9.29 22.39
C VAL A 259 -4.31 10.65 22.00
N GLN A 260 -4.83 10.75 20.78
CA GLN A 260 -5.34 11.97 20.18
C GLN A 260 -6.84 11.86 19.93
N GLN A 261 -7.62 12.78 20.52
CA GLN A 261 -9.07 12.86 20.30
C GLN A 261 -9.41 13.31 18.87
N LYS A 262 -8.56 14.13 18.27
CA LYS A 262 -8.66 14.60 16.89
C LYS A 262 -7.33 14.37 16.17
N PRO A 263 -7.06 13.15 15.70
CA PRO A 263 -5.78 12.86 15.05
C PRO A 263 -5.59 13.70 13.79
N THR A 264 -4.44 14.38 13.70
CA THR A 264 -3.96 14.95 12.44
C THR A 264 -3.16 13.89 11.68
N VAL A 265 -3.47 13.73 10.40
CA VAL A 265 -2.75 12.83 9.50
C VAL A 265 -2.07 13.64 8.40
N MET A 266 -0.77 13.40 8.19
CA MET A 266 -0.01 13.92 7.06
C MET A 266 0.40 12.75 6.17
N ASN A 267 -0.06 12.73 4.93
CA ASN A 267 0.18 11.64 4.00
C ASN A 267 0.88 12.15 2.75
N VAL A 268 2.03 11.58 2.41
CA VAL A 268 2.76 11.89 1.18
C VAL A 268 2.61 10.73 0.20
N LYS A 269 2.19 11.06 -1.02
CA LYS A 269 1.97 10.11 -2.11
C LYS A 269 2.78 10.53 -3.33
N GLY A 270 3.30 9.54 -4.05
CA GLY A 270 4.23 9.75 -5.14
C GLY A 270 4.90 8.45 -5.55
N ALA A 271 5.37 8.38 -6.79
CA ALA A 271 6.11 7.24 -7.33
C ALA A 271 7.35 6.90 -6.48
N SER A 272 7.93 5.72 -6.69
CA SER A 272 9.26 5.43 -6.12
C SER A 272 10.26 6.50 -6.58
N ALA A 273 11.10 6.98 -5.66
CA ALA A 273 12.11 8.03 -5.91
C ALA A 273 11.55 9.41 -6.32
N SER A 274 10.26 9.67 -6.11
CA SER A 274 9.62 10.99 -6.35
C SER A 274 9.95 12.07 -5.31
N GLY A 275 10.84 11.80 -4.33
CA GLY A 275 11.17 12.76 -3.27
C GLY A 275 10.17 12.85 -2.10
N LYS A 276 9.34 11.82 -1.86
CA LYS A 276 8.39 11.85 -0.71
C LYS A 276 9.05 12.16 0.63
N SER A 277 10.21 11.57 0.90
CA SER A 277 10.87 11.77 2.17
C SER A 277 11.65 13.08 2.27
N THR A 278 11.89 13.78 1.15
CA THR A 278 12.58 15.08 1.17
C THR A 278 11.68 16.22 1.63
N VAL A 279 10.35 16.02 1.67
CA VAL A 279 9.41 17.00 2.22
C VAL A 279 9.20 16.89 3.73
N ARG A 280 9.77 15.87 4.41
CA ARG A 280 9.62 15.68 5.87
C ARG A 280 9.99 16.92 6.69
N PRO A 281 11.09 17.65 6.44
CA PRO A 281 11.38 18.87 7.17
C PRO A 281 10.28 19.94 7.03
N ARG A 282 9.58 19.97 5.90
CA ARG A 282 8.44 20.88 5.67
C ARG A 282 7.19 20.40 6.39
N GLN A 283 6.96 19.10 6.46
CA GLN A 283 5.89 18.52 7.27
C GLN A 283 6.10 18.82 8.76
N ARG A 284 7.34 18.77 9.25
CA ARG A 284 7.68 19.20 10.61
C ARG A 284 7.34 20.67 10.86
N ARG A 285 7.75 21.56 9.94
CA ARG A 285 7.37 22.99 10.01
C ARG A 285 5.86 23.21 9.94
N LEU A 286 5.14 22.39 9.16
CA LEU A 286 3.68 22.44 9.15
C LEU A 286 3.10 22.02 10.49
N ALA A 287 3.62 20.96 11.13
CA ALA A 287 3.19 20.56 12.46
C ALA A 287 3.41 21.69 13.48
N GLU A 288 4.56 22.36 13.43
CA GLU A 288 4.86 23.55 14.27
C GLU A 288 3.84 24.68 14.03
N LYS A 289 3.54 25.01 12.77
CA LYS A 289 2.52 26.02 12.41
C LYS A 289 1.13 25.66 12.94
N LEU A 290 0.80 24.37 12.97
CA LEU A 290 -0.45 23.85 13.52
C LEU A 290 -0.45 23.73 15.05
N GLY A 291 0.68 24.00 15.71
CA GLY A 291 0.83 23.86 17.17
C GLY A 291 0.86 22.40 17.64
N ILE A 292 1.27 21.47 16.78
CA ILE A 292 1.33 20.03 17.07
C ILE A 292 2.79 19.62 17.32
N PRO A 293 3.13 19.04 18.48
CA PRO A 293 4.46 18.50 18.73
C PRO A 293 4.83 17.42 17.70
N TRP A 294 6.01 17.53 17.09
CA TRP A 294 6.44 16.59 16.06
C TRP A 294 6.59 15.17 16.59
N GLU A 295 7.05 15.05 17.82
CA GLU A 295 7.24 13.80 18.55
C GLU A 295 5.93 13.03 18.83
N ASP A 296 4.76 13.64 18.60
CA ASP A 296 3.43 13.03 18.74
C ASP A 296 2.96 12.27 17.50
N PHE A 297 3.69 12.37 16.39
CA PHE A 297 3.40 11.61 15.18
C PHE A 297 3.97 10.19 15.28
N ALA A 298 3.17 9.19 14.89
CA ALA A 298 3.68 7.89 14.46
C ALA A 298 4.20 8.03 13.02
N LEU A 299 5.51 7.80 12.82
CA LEU A 299 6.15 7.90 11.51
C LEU A 299 6.06 6.57 10.78
N ILE A 300 4.96 6.39 10.04
CA ILE A 300 4.65 5.16 9.33
C ILE A 300 5.40 5.11 7.99
N SER A 301 6.57 4.45 8.00
CA SER A 301 7.40 4.23 6.80
C SER A 301 8.04 2.83 6.80
N PRO A 302 7.31 1.80 6.34
CA PRO A 302 7.73 0.39 6.32
C PRO A 302 9.06 0.14 5.60
N ASP A 303 9.43 0.98 4.63
CA ASP A 303 10.68 0.83 3.88
C ASP A 303 11.93 0.84 4.77
N TYR A 304 11.88 1.41 5.98
CA TYR A 304 12.99 1.36 6.95
C TYR A 304 13.21 -0.02 7.57
N TRP A 305 12.20 -0.89 7.54
CA TRP A 305 12.30 -2.24 8.10
C TRP A 305 13.20 -3.13 7.25
N ARG A 306 13.38 -2.86 5.95
CA ARG A 306 14.14 -3.72 5.02
C ARG A 306 15.57 -4.03 5.50
N LYS A 307 16.30 -3.00 5.97
CA LYS A 307 17.66 -3.16 6.50
C LYS A 307 17.72 -3.87 7.86
N TYR A 308 16.58 -4.00 8.54
CA TYR A 308 16.46 -4.88 9.72
C TYR A 308 16.20 -6.32 9.30
N LEU A 309 15.39 -6.51 8.24
CA LEU A 309 15.00 -7.84 7.76
C LEU A 309 16.13 -8.60 7.07
N LEU A 310 17.05 -7.87 6.42
CA LEU A 310 18.18 -8.42 5.68
C LEU A 310 19.40 -7.50 5.78
N ASP A 311 20.54 -8.07 6.15
CA ASP A 311 21.83 -7.39 6.04
C ASP A 311 22.32 -7.47 4.58
N TYR A 312 22.47 -6.31 3.96
CA TYR A 312 22.80 -6.18 2.54
C TYR A 312 24.25 -6.59 2.24
N GLU A 313 25.14 -6.49 3.23
CA GLU A 313 26.57 -6.83 3.07
C GLU A 313 26.76 -8.34 2.85
N THR A 314 25.80 -9.15 3.30
CA THR A 314 25.83 -10.61 3.17
C THR A 314 25.62 -11.12 1.75
N LEU A 315 25.23 -10.26 0.80
CA LEU A 315 24.83 -10.64 -0.56
C LEU A 315 25.96 -10.62 -1.59
N GLY A 316 27.15 -10.10 -1.24
CA GLY A 316 28.29 -10.04 -2.15
C GLY A 316 27.96 -9.32 -3.47
N GLU A 317 28.22 -9.97 -4.61
CA GLU A 317 27.96 -9.41 -5.95
C GLU A 317 26.47 -9.12 -6.22
N ASP A 318 25.56 -9.70 -5.44
CA ASP A 318 24.11 -9.57 -5.59
C ASP A 318 23.48 -8.46 -4.74
N TYR A 319 24.29 -7.60 -4.12
CA TYR A 319 23.82 -6.53 -3.23
C TYR A 319 22.70 -5.65 -3.82
N LYS A 320 22.65 -5.48 -5.15
CA LYS A 320 21.61 -4.70 -5.83
C LYS A 320 20.21 -5.33 -5.71
N TYR A 321 20.10 -6.63 -5.47
CA TYR A 321 18.82 -7.34 -5.29
C TYR A 321 18.29 -7.28 -3.84
N ALA A 322 19.04 -6.74 -2.88
CA ALA A 322 18.69 -6.79 -1.46
C ALA A 322 17.28 -6.30 -1.12
N ALA A 323 16.85 -5.20 -1.76
CA ALA A 323 15.52 -4.65 -1.55
C ALA A 323 14.42 -5.59 -2.10
N MET A 324 14.68 -6.34 -3.16
CA MET A 324 13.71 -7.28 -3.74
C MET A 324 13.56 -8.51 -2.86
N LEU A 325 14.66 -8.99 -2.26
CA LEU A 325 14.67 -10.16 -1.37
C LEU A 325 13.85 -9.98 -0.09
N THR A 326 13.51 -8.73 0.27
CA THR A 326 12.67 -8.39 1.44
C THR A 326 11.23 -8.02 1.06
N GLY A 327 10.88 -8.00 -0.24
CA GLY A 327 9.63 -7.45 -0.77
C GLY A 327 8.37 -8.10 -0.17
N GLU A 328 8.21 -9.41 -0.38
CA GLU A 328 7.01 -10.15 0.04
C GLU A 328 6.86 -10.19 1.58
N GLU A 329 7.97 -10.28 2.31
CA GLU A 329 7.95 -10.19 3.78
C GLU A 329 7.52 -8.81 4.26
N LEU A 330 8.02 -7.74 3.62
CA LEU A 330 7.60 -6.39 3.95
C LEU A 330 6.09 -6.23 3.78
N GLU A 331 5.51 -6.75 2.70
CA GLU A 331 4.06 -6.73 2.48
C GLU A 331 3.29 -7.46 3.59
N ILE A 332 3.80 -8.59 4.08
CA ILE A 332 3.20 -9.32 5.21
C ILE A 332 3.20 -8.47 6.48
N ILE A 333 4.35 -7.88 6.85
CA ILE A 333 4.45 -7.03 8.04
C ILE A 333 3.57 -5.79 7.91
N ASP A 334 3.52 -5.22 6.70
CA ASP A 334 2.73 -4.04 6.38
C ASP A 334 1.21 -4.30 6.50
N ARG A 335 0.73 -5.51 6.15
CA ARG A 335 -0.65 -5.95 6.46
C ARG A 335 -0.88 -6.14 7.96
N LYS A 336 0.09 -6.70 8.69
CA LYS A 336 0.01 -6.85 10.15
C LYS A 336 -0.07 -5.49 10.85
N LEU A 337 0.67 -4.49 10.35
CA LEU A 337 0.55 -3.10 10.80
C LEU A 337 -0.88 -2.57 10.59
N ASP A 338 -1.53 -2.82 9.46
CA ASP A 338 -2.90 -2.34 9.23
C ASP A 338 -3.89 -2.94 10.23
N LEU A 339 -3.79 -4.25 10.50
CA LEU A 339 -4.61 -4.94 11.50
C LEU A 339 -4.34 -4.39 12.91
N PHE A 340 -3.07 -4.14 13.24
CA PHE A 340 -2.69 -3.52 14.50
C PHE A 340 -3.32 -2.12 14.65
N MET A 341 -3.20 -1.27 13.63
CA MET A 341 -3.76 0.08 13.63
C MET A 341 -5.28 0.06 13.67
N ALA A 342 -5.94 -0.88 13.00
CA ALA A 342 -7.39 -1.10 13.10
C ALA A 342 -7.83 -1.38 14.53
N ARG A 343 -7.16 -2.31 15.22
CA ARG A 343 -7.43 -2.61 16.64
C ARG A 343 -7.13 -1.41 17.54
N LYS A 344 -6.03 -0.70 17.31
CA LYS A 344 -5.66 0.53 18.05
C LYS A 344 -6.73 1.60 17.93
N GLY A 345 -7.26 1.84 16.73
CA GLY A 345 -8.31 2.82 16.54
C GLY A 345 -9.68 2.38 17.05
N ALA A 346 -10.00 1.09 17.03
CA ALA A 346 -11.22 0.56 17.66
C ALA A 346 -11.26 0.81 19.18
N ARG A 347 -10.08 0.87 19.83
CA ARG A 347 -9.94 1.24 21.25
C ARG A 347 -9.88 2.75 21.49
N GLY A 348 -9.90 3.58 20.44
CA GLY A 348 -9.78 5.03 20.55
C GLY A 348 -8.38 5.51 20.94
N GLU A 349 -7.34 4.72 20.66
CA GLU A 349 -5.95 4.97 21.10
C GLU A 349 -5.07 5.60 20.01
N MET A 350 -5.67 6.20 18.97
CA MET A 350 -4.91 6.70 17.82
C MET A 350 -4.02 7.90 18.19
N SER A 351 -2.77 7.90 17.70
CA SER A 351 -1.89 9.06 17.69
C SER A 351 -2.04 9.87 16.39
N HIS A 352 -1.31 10.98 16.26
CA HIS A 352 -1.14 11.63 14.96
C HIS A 352 -0.33 10.72 14.04
N LEU A 353 -0.59 10.77 12.72
CA LEU A 353 0.06 9.87 11.77
C LEU A 353 0.81 10.64 10.68
N LEU A 354 2.06 10.31 10.47
CA LEU A 354 2.84 10.70 9.29
C LEU A 354 3.01 9.45 8.43
N ILE A 355 2.43 9.45 7.22
CA ILE A 355 2.40 8.27 6.36
C ILE A 355 3.28 8.52 5.12
N ASP A 356 4.35 7.74 5.00
CA ASP A 356 5.21 7.64 3.80
C ASP A 356 5.20 6.17 3.33
N ARG A 357 4.03 5.75 2.82
CA ARG A 357 3.79 4.38 2.32
C ARG A 357 3.53 4.40 0.82
N PHE A 358 4.35 3.66 0.09
CA PHE A 358 4.11 3.31 -1.29
C PHE A 358 3.16 2.11 -1.35
N ARG A 359 1.86 2.38 -1.41
CA ARG A 359 0.81 1.40 -1.73
C ARG A 359 -0.26 2.08 -2.56
N PHE A 360 -0.53 1.52 -3.74
CA PHE A 360 -1.56 1.97 -4.68
C PHE A 360 -2.58 0.85 -5.01
N ASP A 361 -2.32 -0.40 -4.62
CA ASP A 361 -3.27 -1.53 -4.66
C ASP A 361 -4.52 -1.34 -3.77
N SER A 362 -4.44 -0.41 -2.81
CA SER A 362 -5.50 -0.09 -1.85
C SER A 362 -6.60 0.84 -2.40
N PHE A 363 -6.64 1.10 -3.72
CA PHE A 363 -7.64 1.99 -4.36
C PHE A 363 -8.94 1.32 -4.79
N VAL A 364 -9.14 0.04 -4.49
CA VAL A 364 -10.50 -0.47 -4.28
C VAL A 364 -10.99 0.09 -2.95
N VAL A 365 -11.23 1.41 -2.94
CA VAL A 365 -12.12 2.04 -1.99
C VAL A 365 -13.49 1.52 -2.40
N GLU A 366 -13.94 0.43 -1.78
CA GLU A 366 -15.37 0.15 -1.79
C GLU A 366 -16.06 1.45 -1.32
N ASP A 367 -17.12 1.86 -2.02
CA ASP A 367 -17.75 3.20 -1.91
C ASP A 367 -18.21 3.57 -0.48
N ASP A 368 -18.06 2.66 0.48
CA ASP A 368 -18.32 2.90 1.89
C ASP A 368 -17.04 3.36 2.63
N HIS A 369 -16.98 4.65 2.96
CA HIS A 369 -15.96 5.26 3.83
C HIS A 369 -16.06 4.79 5.30
N GLY A 370 -16.57 3.57 5.53
CA GLY A 370 -16.83 2.95 6.82
C GLY A 370 -15.61 2.26 7.44
N ALA A 371 -15.90 1.43 8.44
CA ALA A 371 -14.91 0.67 9.22
C ALA A 371 -14.02 -0.27 8.38
N ASP A 372 -14.45 -0.60 7.16
CA ASP A 372 -13.80 -1.55 6.26
C ASP A 372 -12.72 -0.93 5.35
N SER A 373 -12.56 0.39 5.35
CA SER A 373 -11.46 1.03 4.60
C SER A 373 -10.10 0.62 5.19
N ARG A 374 -9.20 0.08 4.37
CA ARG A 374 -7.83 -0.27 4.79
C ARG A 374 -6.87 0.93 4.86
N LEU A 375 -7.33 2.13 4.50
CA LEU A 375 -6.49 3.32 4.47
C LEU A 375 -6.29 3.91 5.86
N LEU A 376 -5.04 4.00 6.32
CA LEU A 376 -4.70 4.63 7.61
C LEU A 376 -5.14 6.10 7.71
N THR A 377 -5.31 6.80 6.58
CA THR A 377 -5.85 8.18 6.57
C THR A 377 -7.24 8.28 7.18
N ARG A 378 -8.02 7.20 7.23
CA ARG A 378 -9.37 7.20 7.80
C ARG A 378 -9.40 7.52 9.29
N PHE A 379 -8.28 7.34 10.01
CA PHE A 379 -8.17 7.69 11.42
C PHE A 379 -8.02 9.20 11.67
N GLY A 380 -7.75 9.99 10.63
CA GLY A 380 -7.61 11.44 10.75
C GLY A 380 -8.93 12.16 10.92
N ASP A 381 -8.96 13.13 11.82
CA ASP A 381 -9.97 14.20 11.87
C ASP A 381 -9.62 15.32 10.87
N GLN A 382 -8.34 15.72 10.91
CA GLN A 382 -7.72 16.64 9.97
C GLN A 382 -6.68 15.89 9.13
N ILE A 383 -6.79 15.95 7.81
CA ILE A 383 -5.94 15.22 6.87
C ILE A 383 -5.23 16.22 5.96
N PHE A 384 -3.92 16.11 5.86
CA PHE A 384 -3.09 16.78 4.88
C PHE A 384 -2.55 15.76 3.88
N MET A 385 -2.85 15.96 2.60
CA MET A 385 -2.43 15.09 1.51
C MET A 385 -1.46 15.82 0.59
N PHE A 386 -0.26 15.27 0.44
CA PHE A 386 0.77 15.83 -0.42
C PHE A 386 1.03 14.87 -1.57
N PHE A 387 0.80 15.32 -2.80
CA PHE A 387 0.99 14.54 -4.01
C PHE A 387 2.25 15.01 -4.74
N MET A 388 3.34 14.25 -4.57
CA MET A 388 4.60 14.46 -5.26
C MET A 388 4.48 13.97 -6.71
N VAL A 389 4.44 14.91 -7.64
CA VAL A 389 4.46 14.65 -9.09
C VAL A 389 5.89 14.87 -9.57
N THR A 390 6.46 13.87 -10.22
CA THR A 390 7.85 13.86 -10.69
C THR A 390 7.90 13.20 -12.07
N PRO A 391 8.54 13.81 -13.07
CA PRO A 391 8.69 13.20 -14.38
C PRO A 391 9.24 11.77 -14.27
N PRO A 392 8.70 10.78 -15.00
CA PRO A 392 9.13 9.39 -14.85
C PRO A 392 10.65 9.17 -15.09
N GLN A 393 11.25 9.90 -16.03
CA GLN A 393 12.70 9.89 -16.26
C GLN A 393 13.51 10.30 -15.01
N GLU A 394 13.07 11.35 -14.31
CA GLU A 394 13.71 11.84 -13.09
C GLU A 394 13.68 10.79 -11.98
N THR A 395 12.60 10.01 -11.89
CA THR A 395 12.51 8.94 -10.89
C THR A 395 13.56 7.85 -11.09
N ILE A 396 13.97 7.60 -12.34
CA ILE A 396 15.01 6.61 -12.69
C ILE A 396 16.37 7.12 -12.23
N GLU A 397 16.72 8.35 -12.61
CA GLU A 397 18.00 8.96 -12.22
C GLU A 397 18.13 9.09 -10.69
N ARG A 398 17.06 9.52 -10.03
CA ARG A 398 17.04 9.65 -8.55
C ARG A 398 17.11 8.30 -7.86
N ALA A 399 16.48 7.27 -8.40
CA ALA A 399 16.57 5.92 -7.85
C ALA A 399 17.99 5.37 -7.96
N TRP A 400 18.69 5.64 -9.06
CA TRP A 400 20.10 5.28 -9.24
C TRP A 400 21.01 5.98 -8.23
N GLN A 401 20.86 7.29 -8.07
CA GLN A 401 21.63 8.05 -7.07
C GLN A 401 21.36 7.56 -5.64
N ARG A 402 20.11 7.20 -5.33
CA ARG A 402 19.76 6.56 -4.05
C ARG A 402 20.39 5.16 -3.91
N GLY A 403 20.43 4.39 -4.99
CA GLY A 403 21.13 3.11 -5.04
C GLY A 403 22.59 3.24 -4.65
N LEU A 404 23.29 4.21 -5.27
CA LEU A 404 24.69 4.52 -4.95
C LEU A 404 24.89 4.98 -3.50
N ALA A 405 23.99 5.81 -2.97
CA ALA A 405 24.12 6.35 -1.63
C ALA A 405 23.80 5.34 -0.52
N THR A 406 22.74 4.55 -0.67
CA THR A 406 22.20 3.74 0.44
C THR A 406 22.19 2.24 0.18
N GLY A 407 22.65 1.79 -0.99
CA GLY A 407 22.59 0.39 -1.45
C GLY A 407 21.21 -0.05 -1.94
N ARG A 408 20.25 0.87 -2.10
CA ARG A 408 18.85 0.54 -2.44
C ARG A 408 18.59 0.74 -3.94
N TYR A 409 19.02 -0.25 -4.73
CA TYR A 409 18.80 -0.27 -6.18
C TYR A 409 17.38 -0.71 -6.54
N LYS A 410 16.93 -0.32 -7.73
CA LYS A 410 15.68 -0.74 -8.35
C LYS A 410 15.87 -0.92 -9.85
N ALA A 411 15.16 -1.88 -10.44
CA ALA A 411 15.13 -2.06 -11.87
C ALA A 411 14.32 -0.95 -12.55
N VAL A 412 14.63 -0.66 -13.81
CA VAL A 412 14.01 0.45 -14.56
C VAL A 412 12.54 0.18 -14.85
N ASP A 413 12.22 -1.04 -15.29
CA ASP A 413 10.85 -1.49 -15.54
C ASP A 413 10.00 -1.44 -14.26
N ASP A 414 10.56 -1.83 -13.11
CA ASP A 414 9.92 -1.67 -11.78
C ASP A 414 9.64 -0.19 -11.46
N LEU A 415 10.57 0.72 -11.75
CA LEU A 415 10.37 2.16 -11.51
C LEU A 415 9.30 2.74 -12.43
N LEU A 416 9.30 2.39 -13.71
CA LEU A 416 8.31 2.86 -14.68
C LEU A 416 6.92 2.30 -14.35
N TYR A 417 6.83 1.02 -13.96
CA TYR A 417 5.59 0.42 -13.47
C TYR A 417 5.04 1.16 -12.24
N HIS A 418 5.89 1.44 -11.25
CA HIS A 418 5.52 2.23 -10.08
C HIS A 418 5.07 3.67 -10.40
N ASN A 419 5.55 4.27 -11.50
CA ASN A 419 5.02 5.55 -11.96
C ASN A 419 3.60 5.39 -12.49
N VAL A 420 3.34 4.40 -13.36
CA VAL A 420 2.00 4.11 -13.89
C VAL A 420 1.00 3.87 -12.75
N GLU A 421 1.37 3.04 -11.77
CA GLU A 421 0.55 2.78 -10.58
C GLU A 421 0.30 4.06 -9.78
N ALA A 422 1.36 4.84 -9.54
CA ALA A 422 1.25 6.06 -8.76
C ALA A 422 0.26 7.05 -9.38
N TYR A 423 0.44 7.37 -10.66
CA TYR A 423 -0.40 8.34 -11.35
C TYR A 423 -1.80 7.83 -11.66
N THR A 424 -1.99 6.51 -11.74
CA THR A 424 -3.32 5.91 -11.85
C THR A 424 -4.08 5.96 -10.53
N GLY A 425 -3.42 5.70 -9.40
CA GLY A 425 -4.07 5.67 -8.10
C GLY A 425 -4.19 7.02 -7.38
N MET A 426 -3.32 8.00 -7.67
CA MET A 426 -3.37 9.33 -7.05
C MET A 426 -4.75 10.01 -7.18
N PRO A 427 -5.38 10.08 -8.38
CA PRO A 427 -6.73 10.64 -8.52
C PRO A 427 -7.77 9.90 -7.68
N GLY A 428 -7.74 8.56 -7.67
CA GLY A 428 -8.67 7.76 -6.86
C GLY A 428 -8.56 8.07 -5.37
N LEU A 429 -7.33 8.13 -4.85
CA LEU A 429 -7.09 8.54 -3.46
C LEU A 429 -7.63 9.95 -3.19
N PHE A 430 -7.27 10.91 -4.05
CA PHE A 430 -7.63 12.30 -3.89
C PHE A 430 -9.15 12.47 -3.81
N PHE A 431 -9.89 11.93 -4.77
CA PHE A 431 -11.35 12.04 -4.83
C PHE A 431 -12.05 11.25 -3.72
N SER A 432 -11.43 10.18 -3.19
CA SER A 432 -11.97 9.47 -2.03
C SER A 432 -11.98 10.33 -0.75
N TRP A 433 -11.06 11.30 -0.62
CA TRP A 433 -10.96 12.12 0.60
C TRP A 433 -11.55 13.52 0.45
N VAL A 434 -11.33 14.18 -0.68
CA VAL A 434 -11.72 15.58 -0.88
C VAL A 434 -13.24 15.78 -0.71
N ARG A 435 -14.04 14.75 -1.01
CA ARG A 435 -15.51 14.73 -0.86
C ARG A 435 -16.00 14.44 0.56
N SER A 436 -15.11 14.21 1.51
CA SER A 436 -15.51 13.89 2.88
C SER A 436 -16.29 15.05 3.50
N LYS A 437 -17.47 14.75 4.05
CA LYS A 437 -18.30 15.72 4.79
C LYS A 437 -17.99 15.76 6.29
N VAL A 438 -17.24 14.77 6.77
CA VAL A 438 -16.95 14.57 8.20
C VAL A 438 -15.53 15.00 8.54
N LYS A 439 -14.61 14.88 7.57
CA LYS A 439 -13.18 15.14 7.79
C LYS A 439 -12.75 16.41 7.09
N ARG A 440 -11.84 17.15 7.74
CA ARG A 440 -11.25 18.36 7.17
C ARG A 440 -10.00 17.96 6.38
N VAL A 441 -10.04 18.10 5.06
CA VAL A 441 -8.99 17.64 4.16
C VAL A 441 -8.35 18.83 3.46
N HIS A 442 -7.05 19.00 3.69
CA HIS A 442 -6.19 19.86 2.88
C HIS A 442 -5.38 18.99 1.92
N PHE A 443 -5.16 19.48 0.72
CA PHE A 443 -4.34 18.80 -0.27
C PHE A 443 -3.41 19.76 -1.00
N GLU A 444 -2.32 19.22 -1.51
CA GLU A 444 -1.35 19.94 -2.31
C GLU A 444 -0.70 19.00 -3.35
N PHE A 445 -0.66 19.45 -4.60
CA PHE A 445 0.11 18.83 -5.69
C PHE A 445 1.43 19.58 -5.84
N LEU A 446 2.51 18.82 -5.80
CA LEU A 446 3.88 19.29 -5.72
C LEU A 446 4.64 18.88 -6.98
N ASP A 447 5.06 19.87 -7.77
CA ASP A 447 5.99 19.69 -8.88
C ASP A 447 7.40 19.50 -8.30
N ASN A 448 7.93 18.29 -8.45
CA ASN A 448 9.28 17.97 -8.01
C ASN A 448 10.26 17.79 -9.17
N ASP A 449 9.96 18.35 -10.35
CA ASP A 449 10.92 18.61 -11.41
C ASP A 449 11.78 19.85 -11.08
N VAL A 450 12.58 19.68 -10.02
CA VAL A 450 13.48 20.70 -9.49
C VAL A 450 14.85 20.08 -9.19
N PRO A 451 15.93 20.86 -9.21
CA PRO A 451 17.26 20.37 -8.82
C PRO A 451 17.28 19.78 -7.42
N LYS A 452 18.18 18.81 -7.20
CA LYS A 452 18.37 18.18 -5.90
C LYS A 452 18.69 19.24 -4.83
N GLY A 453 17.92 19.25 -3.75
CA GLY A 453 18.07 20.19 -2.64
C GLY A 453 17.14 21.41 -2.72
N GLU A 454 16.53 21.65 -3.88
CA GLU A 454 15.45 22.64 -3.98
C GLU A 454 14.12 22.10 -3.46
N LEU A 455 13.24 23.02 -3.09
CA LEU A 455 11.87 22.68 -2.73
C LEU A 455 11.03 22.44 -3.99
N PRO A 456 10.12 21.45 -3.95
CA PRO A 456 9.13 21.31 -5.00
C PRO A 456 8.26 22.57 -5.09
N LYS A 457 7.75 22.85 -6.29
CA LYS A 457 6.83 23.97 -6.51
C LYS A 457 5.40 23.53 -6.21
N THR A 458 4.61 24.42 -5.63
CA THR A 458 3.17 24.16 -5.47
C THR A 458 2.49 24.35 -6.83
N ALA A 459 1.84 23.30 -7.33
CA ALA A 459 1.12 23.33 -8.61
C ALA A 459 -0.39 23.47 -8.43
N ALA A 460 -0.93 22.87 -7.38
CA ALA A 460 -2.30 23.08 -6.96
C ALA A 460 -2.45 22.78 -5.47
N PHE A 461 -3.43 23.39 -4.81
CA PHE A 461 -3.71 23.14 -3.40
C PHE A 461 -5.17 23.49 -3.09
N GLY A 462 -5.63 23.11 -1.91
CA GLY A 462 -6.96 23.49 -1.46
C GLY A 462 -7.49 22.72 -0.26
N TRP A 463 -8.77 22.94 -0.02
CA TRP A 463 -9.58 22.25 0.99
C TRP A 463 -10.74 21.53 0.30
N ASN A 464 -11.48 20.67 1.04
CA ASN A 464 -12.58 19.83 0.54
C ASN A 464 -13.38 20.43 -0.64
N ASP A 465 -13.83 21.69 -0.51
CA ASP A 465 -14.74 22.29 -1.49
C ASP A 465 -14.08 23.27 -2.47
N THR A 466 -12.79 23.55 -2.31
CA THR A 466 -12.09 24.60 -3.05
C THR A 466 -10.71 24.15 -3.51
N MET A 467 -10.41 24.34 -4.78
CA MET A 467 -9.10 24.08 -5.36
C MET A 467 -8.54 25.33 -6.05
N THR A 468 -7.27 25.61 -5.83
CA THR A 468 -6.50 26.58 -6.61
C THR A 468 -5.47 25.82 -7.45
N ILE A 469 -5.43 26.12 -8.75
CA ILE A 469 -4.44 25.63 -9.70
C ILE A 469 -3.51 26.78 -10.07
N LEU A 470 -2.23 26.58 -9.79
CA LEU A 470 -1.12 27.48 -10.11
C LEU A 470 -0.35 27.03 -11.35
N ASP A 471 -0.28 25.71 -11.58
CA ASP A 471 0.42 25.10 -12.70
C ASP A 471 -0.51 24.13 -13.45
N PRO A 472 -1.17 24.59 -14.53
CA PRO A 472 -2.02 23.75 -15.35
C PRO A 472 -1.28 22.61 -16.06
N GLU A 473 0.01 22.77 -16.34
CA GLU A 473 0.79 21.74 -17.04
C GLU A 473 0.99 20.53 -16.15
N LEU A 474 1.34 20.73 -14.88
CA LEU A 474 1.48 19.61 -13.94
C LEU A 474 0.16 18.84 -13.75
N MET A 475 -0.97 19.56 -13.78
CA MET A 475 -2.30 18.94 -13.68
C MET A 475 -2.63 18.06 -14.90
N ILE A 476 -2.14 18.43 -16.08
CA ILE A 476 -2.22 17.64 -17.32
C ILE A 476 -1.25 16.45 -17.26
N ASP A 477 -0.06 16.67 -16.69
CA ASP A 477 0.96 15.63 -16.55
C ASP A 477 0.54 14.44 -15.69
N ILE A 478 -0.36 14.64 -14.73
CA ILE A 478 -0.92 13.54 -13.94
C ILE A 478 -1.56 12.48 -14.84
N ASP A 479 -2.27 12.86 -15.91
CA ASP A 479 -2.80 11.89 -16.87
C ASP A 479 -1.74 11.41 -17.86
N ARG A 480 -0.83 12.30 -18.29
CA ARG A 480 0.27 11.96 -19.20
C ARG A 480 1.12 10.83 -18.62
N TYR A 481 1.51 10.93 -17.36
CA TYR A 481 2.42 10.00 -16.70
C TYR A 481 1.80 8.62 -16.41
N ARG A 482 0.50 8.44 -16.64
CA ARG A 482 -0.16 7.11 -16.63
C ARG A 482 0.12 6.32 -17.90
N LYS A 483 0.55 6.98 -18.97
CA LYS A 483 0.78 6.40 -20.30
C LYS A 483 2.22 5.94 -20.54
N VAL A 484 3.03 5.91 -19.48
CA VAL A 484 4.44 5.50 -19.52
C VAL A 484 4.58 4.11 -20.14
N ASN A 485 5.50 3.99 -21.10
CA ASN A 485 5.96 2.72 -21.63
C ASN A 485 6.94 2.06 -20.65
N VAL A 486 6.49 1.02 -19.95
CA VAL A 486 7.31 0.29 -18.95
C VAL A 486 8.49 -0.49 -19.57
N GLN A 487 8.52 -0.66 -20.89
CA GLN A 487 9.61 -1.32 -21.61
C GLN A 487 10.68 -0.33 -22.10
N ALA A 488 10.58 0.96 -21.76
CA ALA A 488 11.54 1.96 -22.17
C ALA A 488 12.93 1.69 -21.57
N THR A 489 13.97 1.76 -22.41
CA THR A 489 15.38 1.60 -22.03
C THR A 489 16.16 2.91 -22.06
N GLU A 490 15.50 4.01 -22.46
CA GLU A 490 16.06 5.36 -22.54
C GLU A 490 14.96 6.42 -22.34
N PRO A 491 15.30 7.67 -21.98
CA PRO A 491 14.32 8.72 -21.71
C PRO A 491 13.34 8.97 -22.88
N GLY A 492 13.85 8.96 -24.12
CA GLY A 492 13.04 9.19 -25.31
C GLY A 492 11.99 8.10 -25.59
N GLY A 493 12.10 6.93 -24.95
CA GLY A 493 11.17 5.81 -25.13
C GLY A 493 10.00 5.79 -24.15
N ILE A 494 9.94 6.70 -23.17
CA ILE A 494 8.93 6.71 -22.10
C ILE A 494 7.53 7.00 -22.64
N PHE A 495 7.40 7.94 -23.57
CA PHE A 495 6.13 8.40 -24.12
C PHE A 495 6.12 8.29 -25.64
N HIS A 496 4.96 8.01 -26.22
CA HIS A 496 4.78 8.17 -27.66
C HIS A 496 4.51 9.64 -27.98
N ASN A 497 4.83 10.10 -29.20
CA ASN A 497 4.61 11.49 -29.61
C ASN A 497 3.17 11.98 -29.38
N ARG A 498 2.17 11.11 -29.56
CA ARG A 498 0.76 11.44 -29.31
C ARG A 498 0.45 11.72 -27.84
N ASP A 499 1.20 11.10 -26.92
CA ASP A 499 0.96 11.21 -25.49
C ASP A 499 1.39 12.59 -24.97
N MET A 500 2.21 13.32 -25.73
CA MET A 500 2.66 14.68 -25.41
C MET A 500 1.58 15.75 -25.63
N ASP A 501 0.55 15.46 -26.44
CA ASP A 501 -0.54 16.39 -26.70
C ASP A 501 -1.34 16.68 -25.41
N ALA A 502 -1.30 17.93 -24.95
CA ALA A 502 -2.00 18.37 -23.75
C ALA A 502 -3.50 18.08 -23.80
N ALA A 503 -4.15 18.21 -24.97
CA ALA A 503 -5.60 18.01 -25.11
C ALA A 503 -6.04 16.57 -24.84
N LEU A 504 -5.11 15.61 -25.00
CA LEU A 504 -5.30 14.18 -24.74
C LEU A 504 -5.10 13.80 -23.25
N ASN A 505 -4.79 14.76 -22.38
CA ASN A 505 -4.37 14.54 -20.99
C ASN A 505 -5.11 15.45 -19.98
N VAL A 506 -6.30 15.93 -20.32
CA VAL A 506 -7.12 16.83 -19.47
C VAL A 506 -8.15 16.10 -18.58
N GLY A 507 -8.13 14.77 -18.52
CA GLY A 507 -9.14 13.96 -17.83
C GLY A 507 -9.17 14.21 -16.32
N PHE A 508 -8.01 14.25 -15.68
CA PHE A 508 -7.88 14.57 -14.26
C PHE A 508 -8.42 15.96 -13.93
N LEU A 509 -8.10 16.96 -14.75
CA LEU A 509 -8.61 18.32 -14.59
C LEU A 509 -10.14 18.38 -14.72
N LYS A 510 -10.71 17.70 -15.73
CA LYS A 510 -12.17 17.60 -15.90
C LYS A 510 -12.84 16.98 -14.68
N ASN A 511 -12.28 15.89 -14.16
CA ASN A 511 -12.78 15.26 -12.93
C ASN A 511 -12.71 16.20 -11.71
N CYS A 512 -11.66 17.03 -11.61
CA CYS A 512 -11.60 18.06 -10.56
C CYS A 512 -12.76 19.05 -10.70
N VAL A 513 -13.00 19.58 -11.90
CA VAL A 513 -14.09 20.54 -12.18
C VAL A 513 -15.48 19.97 -11.92
N GLU A 514 -15.67 18.68 -12.19
CA GLU A 514 -16.93 17.98 -11.94
C GLU A 514 -17.20 17.73 -10.45
N GLN A 515 -16.15 17.42 -9.68
CA GLN A 515 -16.29 16.95 -8.29
C GLN A 515 -16.02 18.02 -7.23
N ILE A 516 -15.24 19.06 -7.55
CA ILE A 516 -14.89 20.13 -6.61
C ILE A 516 -15.80 21.34 -6.84
N PRO A 517 -16.52 21.81 -5.82
CA PRO A 517 -17.46 22.92 -5.94
C PRO A 517 -16.89 24.22 -6.53
N GLU A 518 -15.68 24.61 -6.15
CA GLU A 518 -15.03 25.81 -6.68
C GLU A 518 -13.57 25.54 -7.07
N ILE A 519 -13.22 25.90 -8.31
CA ILE A 519 -11.85 25.87 -8.82
C ILE A 519 -11.43 27.26 -9.28
N ARG A 520 -10.21 27.66 -8.90
CA ARG A 520 -9.58 28.90 -9.34
C ARG A 520 -8.28 28.58 -10.05
N PHE A 521 -8.06 29.19 -11.20
CA PHE A 521 -6.73 29.30 -11.78
C PHE A 521 -6.13 30.61 -11.29
N ALA A 522 -4.89 30.61 -10.84
CA ALA A 522 -4.25 31.82 -10.35
C ALA A 522 -2.78 31.91 -10.73
N ASP A 523 -2.30 33.14 -10.88
CA ASP A 523 -0.89 33.41 -11.07
C ASP A 523 -0.13 33.15 -9.76
N PRO A 524 0.91 32.30 -9.76
CA PRO A 524 1.62 31.90 -8.55
C PRO A 524 2.45 33.01 -7.90
N SER A 525 2.77 34.09 -8.63
CA SER A 525 3.62 35.17 -8.13
C SER A 525 2.81 36.27 -7.42
N SER A 526 1.62 36.54 -7.94
CA SER A 526 0.77 37.66 -7.53
C SER A 526 -0.52 37.23 -6.82
N GLY A 527 -0.88 35.94 -6.90
CA GLY A 527 -2.15 35.43 -6.37
C GLY A 527 -3.36 35.90 -7.17
N ARG A 528 -3.15 36.60 -8.29
CA ARG A 528 -4.22 37.09 -9.16
C ARG A 528 -4.98 35.91 -9.75
N VAL A 529 -6.30 35.88 -9.54
CA VAL A 529 -7.17 34.88 -10.16
C VAL A 529 -7.25 35.16 -11.66
N LEU A 530 -7.04 34.11 -12.46
CA LEU A 530 -7.08 34.11 -13.93
C LEU A 530 -8.38 33.50 -14.46
N ALA A 531 -8.94 32.54 -13.73
CA ALA A 531 -10.25 31.96 -14.04
C ALA A 531 -10.91 31.41 -12.77
N ARG A 532 -12.24 31.45 -12.74
CA ARG A 532 -13.06 30.95 -11.63
C ARG A 532 -14.18 30.07 -12.18
N ILE A 533 -14.20 28.83 -11.72
CA ILE A 533 -15.16 27.80 -12.08
C ILE A 533 -15.93 27.43 -10.81
N VAL A 534 -17.25 27.42 -10.91
CA VAL A 534 -18.13 27.04 -9.80
C VAL A 534 -19.13 26.00 -10.30
N ARG A 535 -19.16 24.84 -9.63
CA ARG A 535 -20.05 23.71 -9.94
C ARG A 535 -20.02 23.34 -11.43
N GLY A 536 -18.81 23.15 -11.97
CA GLY A 536 -18.61 22.76 -13.36
C GLY A 536 -18.77 23.88 -14.40
N ARG A 537 -19.06 25.13 -13.99
CA ARG A 537 -19.29 26.25 -14.92
C ARG A 537 -18.24 27.33 -14.77
N LEU A 538 -17.59 27.70 -15.87
CA LEU A 538 -16.72 28.87 -15.93
C LEU A 538 -17.57 30.13 -15.72
N LEU A 539 -17.40 30.78 -14.57
CA LEU A 539 -18.14 31.99 -14.21
C LEU A 539 -17.39 33.25 -14.61
N TRP A 540 -16.07 33.24 -14.44
CA TRP A 540 -15.23 34.41 -14.71
C TRP A 540 -13.87 33.98 -15.24
N CYS A 541 -13.29 34.76 -16.15
CA CYS A 541 -11.90 34.62 -16.56
C CYS A 541 -11.31 35.92 -17.12
N ASP A 542 -10.00 36.06 -16.97
CA ASP A 542 -9.21 37.15 -17.54
C ASP A 542 -8.91 36.86 -19.02
N HIS A 543 -9.85 37.21 -19.89
CA HIS A 543 -9.74 36.97 -21.33
C HIS A 543 -8.46 37.56 -21.92
N HIS A 544 -8.08 38.76 -21.50
CA HIS A 544 -6.87 39.42 -22.00
C HIS A 544 -5.62 38.62 -21.65
N HIS A 545 -5.51 38.14 -20.41
CA HIS A 545 -4.39 37.30 -20.01
C HIS A 545 -4.37 35.97 -20.77
N ILE A 546 -5.53 35.32 -20.94
CA ILE A 546 -5.65 34.02 -21.60
C ILE A 546 -5.35 34.12 -23.10
N GLU A 547 -5.85 35.14 -23.79
CA GLU A 547 -5.60 35.35 -25.22
C GLU A 547 -4.16 35.77 -25.51
N ALA A 548 -3.46 36.38 -24.54
CA ALA A 548 -2.05 36.69 -24.65
C ALA A 548 -1.14 35.44 -24.57
N GLN A 549 -1.65 34.31 -24.07
CA GLN A 549 -0.88 33.07 -24.03
C GLN A 549 -0.73 32.45 -25.42
N PRO A 550 0.38 31.74 -25.69
CA PRO A 550 0.56 31.01 -26.94
C PRO A 550 -0.64 30.09 -27.25
N PRO A 551 -1.04 29.97 -28.53
CA PRO A 551 -1.96 28.92 -28.95
C PRO A 551 -1.45 27.56 -28.48
N HIS A 552 -2.34 26.72 -27.94
CA HIS A 552 -2.01 25.40 -27.38
C HIS A 552 -1.11 25.41 -26.12
N SER A 553 -0.97 26.55 -25.43
CA SER A 553 -0.39 26.56 -24.08
C SER A 553 -1.22 25.70 -23.11
N CYS A 554 -0.57 25.09 -22.12
CA CYS A 554 -1.25 24.24 -21.13
C CYS A 554 -2.39 24.96 -20.41
N LEU A 555 -2.21 26.25 -20.07
CA LEU A 555 -3.29 27.06 -19.48
C LEU A 555 -4.50 27.17 -20.43
N ARG A 556 -4.28 27.50 -21.70
CA ARG A 556 -5.36 27.63 -22.67
C ARG A 556 -6.05 26.30 -22.93
N THR A 557 -5.29 25.22 -23.12
CA THR A 557 -5.85 23.87 -23.29
C THR A 557 -6.64 23.41 -22.07
N ALA A 558 -6.15 23.69 -20.87
CA ALA A 558 -6.86 23.41 -19.62
C ALA A 558 -8.21 24.14 -19.55
N LEU A 559 -8.24 25.45 -19.90
CA LEU A 559 -9.45 26.26 -19.87
C LEU A 559 -10.44 25.88 -20.98
N GLU A 560 -9.96 25.61 -22.21
CA GLU A 560 -10.79 25.14 -23.33
C GLU A 560 -11.46 23.80 -22.98
N ALA A 561 -10.75 22.90 -22.31
CA ALA A 561 -11.27 21.61 -21.85
C ALA A 561 -12.43 21.73 -20.84
N ILE A 562 -12.59 22.88 -20.19
CA ILE A 562 -13.59 23.12 -19.13
C ILE A 562 -14.59 24.23 -19.51
N GLY A 563 -14.68 24.57 -20.80
CA GLY A 563 -15.75 25.40 -21.35
C GLY A 563 -15.36 26.85 -21.70
N TYR A 564 -14.06 27.17 -21.78
CA TYR A 564 -13.62 28.44 -22.38
C TYR A 564 -13.73 28.38 -23.92
N GLU A 565 -14.39 29.36 -24.52
CA GLU A 565 -14.54 29.47 -25.98
C GLU A 565 -13.81 30.71 -26.51
N THR A 566 -12.77 30.48 -27.32
CA THR A 566 -11.97 31.55 -27.94
C THR A 566 -12.86 32.47 -28.80
N GLY A 567 -12.73 33.79 -28.65
CA GLY A 567 -13.41 34.76 -29.51
C GLY A 567 -14.90 34.97 -29.19
N THR A 568 -15.44 34.31 -28.18
CA THR A 568 -16.73 34.69 -27.61
C THR A 568 -16.47 35.86 -26.65
N GLY A 569 -16.74 37.08 -27.09
CA GLY A 569 -16.60 38.30 -26.29
C GLY A 569 -17.60 38.35 -25.12
N ARG A 570 -17.60 37.35 -24.24
CA ARG A 570 -18.24 37.43 -22.93
C ARG A 570 -17.46 38.44 -22.11
N THR A 571 -17.89 39.69 -22.27
CA THR A 571 -17.50 40.80 -21.40
C THR A 571 -17.68 40.38 -19.95
N ASP A 572 -16.69 40.69 -19.13
CA ASP A 572 -16.66 40.56 -17.67
C ASP A 572 -17.94 41.15 -17.05
N THR A 573 -19.04 40.40 -17.00
CA THR A 573 -20.27 40.86 -16.35
C THR A 573 -20.20 40.67 -14.83
N ASP A 574 -19.29 39.82 -14.37
CA ASP A 574 -19.04 39.56 -12.95
C ASP A 574 -17.77 40.28 -12.51
N ALA A 575 -17.80 40.90 -11.33
CA ALA A 575 -16.63 41.56 -10.75
C ALA A 575 -15.46 40.57 -10.62
N ALA A 576 -14.25 41.03 -10.93
CA ALA A 576 -13.03 40.25 -10.78
C ALA A 576 -12.95 39.66 -9.35
N PRO A 577 -12.68 38.36 -9.20
CA PRO A 577 -12.53 37.76 -7.87
C PRO A 577 -11.38 38.41 -7.09
N ASP A 578 -11.52 38.44 -5.77
CA ASP A 578 -10.41 38.86 -4.90
C ASP A 578 -9.18 37.97 -5.14
N PRO A 579 -7.96 38.55 -5.12
CA PRO A 579 -6.74 37.77 -5.17
C PRO A 579 -6.67 36.73 -4.04
N ILE A 580 -5.91 35.68 -4.29
CA ILE A 580 -5.63 34.67 -3.28
C ILE A 580 -4.75 35.29 -2.18
N ASP A 581 -5.12 35.05 -0.93
CA ASP A 581 -4.31 35.40 0.23
C ASP A 581 -3.10 34.45 0.32
N ILE A 582 -2.01 34.83 -0.36
CA ILE A 582 -0.80 34.01 -0.49
C ILE A 582 -0.24 33.65 0.89
N ASP A 583 -0.13 34.62 1.79
CA ASP A 583 0.47 34.40 3.12
C ASP A 583 -0.34 33.37 3.93
N ARG A 584 -1.66 33.44 3.84
CA ARG A 584 -2.55 32.46 4.46
C ARG A 584 -2.39 31.07 3.84
N GLU A 585 -2.38 30.95 2.52
CA GLU A 585 -2.30 29.63 1.89
C GLU A 585 -0.91 28.99 2.06
N MET A 586 0.16 29.79 2.03
CA MET A 586 1.53 29.37 2.36
C MET A 586 1.68 28.90 3.82
N HIS A 587 0.72 29.19 4.70
CA HIS A 587 0.67 28.59 6.02
C HIS A 587 0.43 27.07 5.94
N PHE A 588 -0.38 26.60 4.99
CA PHE A 588 -0.81 25.21 4.87
C PHE A 588 -0.09 24.41 3.77
N THR A 589 0.58 25.08 2.84
CA THR A 589 1.36 24.43 1.78
C THR A 589 2.83 24.19 2.18
N LEU A 590 3.44 23.16 1.59
CA LEU A 590 4.85 22.79 1.76
C LEU A 590 5.74 23.32 0.64
N GLY A 591 5.20 23.36 -0.58
CA GLY A 591 5.92 23.76 -1.77
C GLY A 591 6.21 25.26 -1.81
N ARG A 592 7.13 25.63 -2.70
CA ARG A 592 7.40 27.04 -3.00
C ARG A 592 6.40 27.57 -4.03
N TRP A 593 5.97 28.80 -3.82
CA TRP A 593 5.24 29.58 -4.81
C TRP A 593 6.26 30.46 -5.55
N THR A 594 6.11 30.64 -6.86
CA THR A 594 7.08 31.39 -7.68
C THR A 594 6.92 32.89 -7.46
N SER A 595 7.50 33.44 -6.39
CA SER A 595 8.01 34.81 -6.43
C SER A 595 9.38 34.94 -5.75
N THR A 596 10.32 35.37 -6.58
CA THR A 596 11.58 36.07 -6.30
C THR A 596 11.94 36.38 -4.85
N GLY A 597 13.15 35.94 -4.46
CA GLY A 597 14.10 36.84 -3.82
C GLY A 597 13.83 37.24 -2.37
N MET A 598 13.76 36.27 -1.46
CA MET A 598 14.44 36.45 -0.17
C MET A 598 15.50 35.37 -0.03
N ALA A 599 16.72 35.76 -0.38
CA ALA A 599 17.89 35.31 0.35
C ALA A 599 17.71 35.75 1.83
N ALA A 600 16.89 35.00 2.57
CA ALA A 600 17.08 34.90 4.00
C ALA A 600 18.18 33.86 4.18
N SER A 601 19.40 34.37 4.31
CA SER A 601 20.50 33.72 5.00
C SER A 601 19.99 32.95 6.22
N GLN A 602 19.78 31.65 6.06
CA GLN A 602 19.80 30.70 7.14
C GLN A 602 20.59 29.52 6.63
N HIS A 603 21.88 29.55 6.97
CA HIS A 603 22.70 28.36 6.95
C HIS A 603 21.94 27.23 7.67
N TRP A 604 21.72 26.13 6.95
CA TRP A 604 21.53 24.79 7.48
C TRP A 604 22.32 23.85 6.58
#